data_AF-A0A7V2NGQ3-F1
#
_entry.id   AF-A0A7V2NGQ3-F1
#
_cell.length_a   1.000
_cell.length_b   1.000
_cell.length_c   1.000
_cell.angle_alpha   90.00
_cell.angle_beta   90.00
_cell.angle_gamma   90.00
#
_symmetry.space_group_name_H-M   'P 1'
#
loop_
_entity.id
_entity.type
_entity.pdbx_description
1 polymer ?
#
loop_
_entity_poly.entity_id
_entity_poly.type
_entity_poly.pdbx_seq_one_letter_code
_entity_poly.pdbx_strand_id
1 'polypeptide(L)'
;MKVTKHAIEKFIKITGCKEGRAENKLMKLFRKSNPAEIDPRYKVKRLINNGVDNEAKYFVLEQFRFVVVDDVIVTVEQRYDHGK
;
A
#
# COMPACT_ATOMS: atom_id res chain seq x y z
N MET A 1 0.82 -2.47 13.43
CA MET A 1 1.02 -2.13 12.01
C MET A 1 2.49 -2.31 11.65
N LYS A 2 2.80 -3.18 10.69
CA LYS A 2 4.17 -3.42 10.16
C LYS A 2 4.26 -2.96 8.71
N VAL A 3 5.47 -2.67 8.20
CA VAL A 3 5.70 -2.32 6.78
C VAL A 3 6.69 -3.31 6.19
N THR A 4 6.38 -3.85 5.02
CA THR A 4 7.30 -4.76 4.32
C THR A 4 8.42 -3.98 3.61
N LYS A 5 9.58 -4.62 3.43
CA LYS A 5 10.69 -4.08 2.61
C LYS A 5 10.22 -3.74 1.19
N HIS A 6 9.36 -4.57 0.62
CA HIS A 6 8.79 -4.33 -0.70
C HIS A 6 7.98 -3.02 -0.77
N ALA A 7 7.12 -2.76 0.21
CA ALA A 7 6.37 -1.50 0.28
C ALA A 7 7.31 -0.28 0.40
N ILE A 8 8.37 -0.39 1.19
CA ILE A 8 9.38 0.67 1.35
C ILE A 8 10.10 0.94 0.03
N GLU A 9 10.59 -0.10 -0.66
CA GLU A 9 11.27 0.01 -1.95
C GLU A 9 10.37 0.62 -3.03
N LYS A 10 9.11 0.19 -3.11
CA LYS A 10 8.12 0.79 -4.02
C LYS A 10 7.89 2.25 -3.71
N PHE A 11 7.74 2.61 -2.44
CA PHE A 11 7.57 4.00 -2.02
C PHE A 11 8.76 4.88 -2.40
N ILE A 12 9.99 4.40 -2.19
CA ILE A 12 11.22 5.07 -2.59
C ILE A 12 11.23 5.29 -4.10
N LYS A 13 10.89 4.25 -4.87
CA LYS A 13 10.83 4.33 -6.34
C LYS A 13 9.81 5.37 -6.84
N ILE A 14 8.65 5.47 -6.19
CA ILE A 14 7.59 6.42 -6.57
C ILE A 14 7.95 7.86 -6.17
N THR A 15 8.53 8.05 -4.98
CA THR A 15 8.68 9.39 -4.38
C THR A 15 10.10 9.96 -4.43
N GLY A 16 11.10 9.15 -4.78
CA GLY A 16 12.51 9.51 -4.66
C GLY A 16 12.98 9.72 -3.21
N CYS A 17 12.20 9.27 -2.21
CA CYS A 17 12.56 9.44 -0.82
C CYS A 17 13.84 8.68 -0.47
N LYS A 18 14.72 9.29 0.34
CA LYS A 18 15.88 8.59 0.91
C LYS A 18 15.44 7.39 1.75
N GLU A 19 16.14 6.27 1.60
CA GLU A 19 15.82 4.98 2.22
C GLU A 19 15.61 5.07 3.74
N GLY A 20 16.56 5.69 4.47
CA GLY A 20 16.47 5.84 5.93
C GLY A 20 15.31 6.71 6.45
N ARG A 21 14.51 7.34 5.57
CA ARG A 21 13.30 8.09 5.96
C ARG A 21 12.02 7.54 5.33
N ALA A 22 12.13 6.57 4.43
CA ALA A 22 11.02 6.11 3.61
C ALA A 22 9.93 5.46 4.45
N GLU A 23 10.28 4.54 5.34
CA GLU A 23 9.33 3.86 6.21
C GLU A 23 8.55 4.83 7.11
N ASN A 24 9.27 5.74 7.79
CA ASN A 24 8.65 6.75 8.66
C ASN A 24 7.71 7.68 7.89
N LYS A 25 8.06 8.08 6.66
CA LYS A 25 7.17 8.90 5.82
C LYS A 25 5.96 8.12 5.34
N LEU A 26 6.16 6.88 4.89
CA LEU A 26 5.09 5.98 4.46
C LEU A 26 4.07 5.78 5.59
N MET A 27 4.54 5.48 6.81
CA MET A 27 3.66 5.33 7.97
C MET A 27 2.90 6.61 8.33
N LYS A 28 3.53 7.79 8.20
CA LYS A 28 2.85 9.08 8.41
C LYS A 28 1.76 9.33 7.36
N LEU A 29 2.00 8.98 6.09
CA LEU A 29 1.00 9.10 5.04
C LEU A 29 -0.14 8.10 5.26
N PHE A 30 0.19 6.85 5.59
CA PHE A 30 -0.81 5.83 5.90
C PHE A 30 -1.76 6.23 7.04
N ARG A 31 -1.23 6.83 8.11
CA ARG A 31 -2.08 7.32 9.23
C ARG A 31 -3.08 8.40 8.83
N LYS A 32 -2.84 9.09 7.71
CA LYS A 32 -3.74 10.11 7.15
C LYS A 32 -4.66 9.55 6.06
N SER A 33 -4.40 8.33 5.59
CA SER A 33 -5.18 7.69 4.54
C SER A 33 -6.49 7.13 5.08
N ASN A 34 -7.51 7.07 4.24
CA ASN A 34 -8.81 6.53 4.60
C ASN A 34 -9.02 5.15 3.97
N PRO A 35 -9.74 4.23 4.64
CA PRO A 35 -10.17 2.99 4.01
C PRO A 35 -11.00 3.30 2.76
N ALA A 36 -10.69 2.62 1.66
CA ALA A 36 -11.51 2.65 0.46
C ALA A 36 -12.02 1.24 0.18
N GLU A 37 -13.32 1.14 -0.12
CA GLU A 37 -13.86 -0.06 -0.75
C GLU A 37 -13.38 -0.10 -2.19
N ILE A 38 -12.37 -0.94 -2.44
CA ILE A 38 -11.79 -1.09 -3.76
C ILE A 38 -12.54 -2.15 -4.55
N ASP A 39 -12.80 -1.84 -5.83
CA ASP A 39 -13.42 -2.76 -6.80
C ASP A 39 -12.75 -4.14 -6.71
N PRO A 40 -13.53 -5.24 -6.64
CA PRO A 40 -13.02 -6.61 -6.59
C PRO A 40 -11.93 -6.97 -7.61
N ARG A 41 -11.83 -6.24 -8.73
CA ARG A 41 -10.79 -6.41 -9.76
C ARG A 41 -9.41 -5.91 -9.33
N TYR A 42 -9.35 -4.96 -8.40
CA TYR A 42 -8.10 -4.44 -7.82
C TYR A 42 -7.79 -5.07 -6.46
N LYS A 43 -8.65 -5.98 -5.96
CA LYS A 43 -8.29 -6.85 -4.84
C LYS A 43 -7.08 -7.68 -5.25
N VAL A 44 -6.02 -7.59 -4.46
CA VAL A 44 -4.79 -8.36 -4.56
C VAL A 44 -5.18 -9.73 -4.05
N LYS A 45 -5.74 -10.55 -4.94
CA LYS A 45 -6.19 -11.92 -4.66
C LYS A 45 -5.06 -12.91 -4.39
N ARG A 46 -3.81 -12.43 -4.23
CA ARG A 46 -2.63 -13.30 -4.18
C ARG A 46 -1.55 -12.70 -3.30
N LEU A 47 -1.68 -12.88 -1.99
CA LEU A 47 -0.55 -13.40 -1.24
C LEU A 47 -0.78 -14.91 -1.09
N ILE A 48 -0.63 -15.65 -2.19
CA ILE A 48 -0.52 -17.11 -2.12
C ILE A 48 0.85 -17.39 -1.52
N ASN A 49 0.90 -17.39 -0.20
CA ASN A 49 1.91 -18.12 0.53
C ASN A 49 1.13 -19.09 1.41
N ASN A 50 1.20 -20.38 1.08
CA ASN A 50 0.59 -21.48 1.83
C ASN A 50 -0.95 -21.59 1.85
N GLY A 51 -1.65 -21.12 0.81
CA GLY A 51 -3.08 -21.44 0.63
C GLY A 51 -4.06 -20.72 1.55
N VAL A 52 -3.64 -19.62 2.18
CA VAL A 52 -4.52 -18.75 2.98
C VAL A 52 -4.95 -17.55 2.13
N ASP A 53 -6.26 -17.34 2.01
CA ASP A 53 -6.84 -16.15 1.37
C ASP A 53 -7.04 -15.08 2.44
N ASN A 54 -6.08 -14.16 2.57
CA ASN A 54 -6.20 -13.04 3.50
C ASN A 54 -6.82 -11.84 2.78
N GLU A 55 -7.84 -11.25 3.41
CA GLU A 55 -8.51 -10.08 2.87
C GLU A 55 -7.59 -8.85 2.89
N ALA A 56 -7.31 -8.30 1.71
CA ALA A 56 -6.58 -7.04 1.59
C ALA A 56 -7.50 -5.84 1.80
N LYS A 57 -7.12 -4.97 2.74
CA LYS A 57 -7.69 -3.64 2.95
C LYS A 57 -6.89 -2.63 2.15
N TYR A 58 -7.60 -1.68 1.55
CA TYR A 58 -6.98 -0.63 0.76
C TYR A 58 -7.19 0.70 1.45
N PHE A 59 -6.11 1.44 1.59
CA PHE A 59 -6.18 2.80 2.08
C PHE A 59 -5.69 3.74 0.99
N VAL A 60 -6.33 4.89 0.87
CA VAL A 60 -6.04 5.83 -0.20
C VAL A 60 -5.80 7.20 0.41
N LEU A 61 -4.76 7.87 -0.08
CA LEU A 61 -4.47 9.27 0.23
C LEU A 61 -3.87 9.92 -1.02
N GLU A 62 -4.53 10.95 -1.52
CA GLU A 62 -4.09 11.68 -2.71
C GLU A 62 -3.78 10.69 -3.87
N GLN A 63 -2.57 10.73 -4.39
CA GLN A 63 -2.05 9.88 -5.47
C GLN A 63 -1.48 8.53 -5.00
N PHE A 64 -1.71 8.12 -3.75
CA PHE A 64 -1.18 6.89 -3.19
C PHE A 64 -2.28 5.91 -2.80
N ARG A 65 -2.06 4.64 -3.14
CA ARG A 65 -2.83 3.49 -2.67
C ARG A 65 -1.92 2.61 -1.82
N PHE A 66 -2.32 2.38 -0.57
CA PHE A 66 -1.66 1.46 0.35
C PHE A 66 -2.44 0.15 0.39
N VAL A 67 -1.74 -0.97 0.24
CA VAL A 67 -2.32 -2.30 0.34
C VAL A 67 -1.93 -2.89 1.69
N VAL A 68 -2.93 -3.27 2.48
CA VAL A 68 -2.76 -3.76 3.85
C VAL A 68 -3.38 -5.14 4.01
N VAL A 69 -2.63 -6.09 4.54
CA VAL A 69 -3.08 -7.46 4.82
C VAL A 69 -2.69 -7.79 6.26
N ASP A 70 -3.63 -8.21 7.09
CA ASP A 70 -3.39 -8.54 8.52
C ASP A 70 -2.60 -7.46 9.28
N ASP A 71 -2.98 -6.19 9.10
CA ASP A 71 -2.28 -5.03 9.68
C ASP A 71 -0.80 -4.88 9.27
N VAL A 72 -0.46 -5.39 8.07
CA VAL A 72 0.84 -5.22 7.43
C VAL A 72 0.67 -4.47 6.11
N ILE A 73 1.40 -3.37 5.93
CA ILE A 73 1.48 -2.68 4.63
C ILE A 73 2.39 -3.50 3.71
N VAL A 74 1.76 -4.19 2.75
CA VAL A 74 2.45 -5.14 1.86
C VAL A 74 2.97 -4.47 0.59
N THR A 75 2.30 -3.43 0.12
CA THR A 75 2.80 -2.61 -1.00
C THR A 75 2.17 -1.23 -1.03
N VAL A 76 2.75 -0.33 -1.82
CA VAL A 76 2.20 0.99 -2.14
C VAL A 76 2.26 1.21 -3.65
N GLU A 77 1.21 1.80 -4.19
CA GLU A 77 1.06 2.06 -5.61
C GLU A 77 0.69 3.51 -5.86
N GLN A 78 1.16 4.05 -6.98
CA GLN A 78 0.72 5.36 -7.44
C GLN A 78 -0.67 5.20 -8.07
N ARG A 79 -1.66 5.95 -7.57
CA ARG A 79 -2.92 6.13 -8.28
C ARG A 79 -2.62 6.99 -9.49
N TYR A 80 -2.67 6.38 -10.67
CA TYR A 80 -2.96 7.13 -11.88
C TYR A 80 -4.46 7.36 -11.87
N ASP A 81 -4.90 8.60 -11.69
CA ASP A 81 -6.25 8.96 -12.08
C ASP A 81 -6.31 8.78 -13.60
N HIS A 82 -6.82 7.64 -14.06
CA HIS A 82 -7.31 7.48 -15.44
C HIS A 82 -8.68 8.19 -15.56
N GLY A 83 -8.71 9.45 -15.13
CA GLY A 83 -9.93 10.20 -14.83
C GLY A 83 -9.81 11.67 -15.19
N LYS A 84 -9.24 11.95 -16.36
CA LYS A 84 -9.72 12.98 -17.30
C LYS A 84 -9.16 12.72 -18.69
#